data_AF-A0A349DB00-F1
#
_entry.id   AF-A0A349DB00-F1
#
_cell.length_a   1.000
_cell.length_b   1.000
_cell.length_c   1.000
_cell.angle_alpha   90.00
_cell.angle_beta   90.00
_cell.angle_gamma   90.00
#
_symmetry.space_group_name_H-M   'P 1'
#
loop_
_entity.id
_entity.type
_entity.pdbx_description
1 polymer ?
#
loop_
_entity_poly.entity_id
_entity_poly.type
_entity_poly.pdbx_seq_one_letter_code
_entity_poly.pdbx_strand_id
1 'polypeptide(L)'
;QRSSMTYYGGKLYFTTKAGYLYSVSLNSNGTFNDSSARRLSLGGASTSTPLIYNDRLYLGVQGNGFGPGYFKVINANNLSVIYSAQTKGYPQGRFLLSDAYIKDTGKVNIYITYNNNPGGITMFTDSANQTKAESQELFTPADGQRNYCISSIVCDENGTLFYKNDSGYIFAVHTKTKKVSFFKRIFNAIAEFFRKLFG
;
A
#
# COMPACT_ATOMS: atom_id res chain seq x y z
N GLN A 1 -8.28 -19.20 -2.29
CA GLN A 1 -7.34 -18.16 -1.81
C GLN A 1 -6.83 -17.40 -3.04
N ARG A 2 -6.73 -16.06 -3.05
CA ARG A 2 -6.15 -15.28 -4.19
C ARG A 2 -4.82 -14.58 -3.83
N SER A 3 -4.35 -14.76 -2.60
CA SER A 3 -3.06 -14.27 -2.13
C SER A 3 -1.95 -15.25 -2.48
N SER A 4 -0.74 -14.73 -2.67
CA SER A 4 0.50 -15.52 -2.68
C SER A 4 1.15 -15.57 -1.29
N MET A 5 2.31 -16.20 -1.19
CA MET A 5 3.22 -16.17 -0.04
C MET A 5 4.32 -15.12 -0.27
N THR A 6 4.77 -14.48 0.79
CA THR A 6 5.91 -13.54 0.77
C THR A 6 7.02 -14.09 1.65
N TYR A 7 8.23 -14.22 1.09
CA TYR A 7 9.42 -14.58 1.84
C TYR A 7 10.11 -13.33 2.38
N TYR A 8 10.47 -13.33 3.66
CA TYR A 8 11.21 -12.25 4.31
C TYR A 8 11.92 -12.78 5.56
N GLY A 9 13.21 -12.47 5.72
CA GLY A 9 13.97 -12.81 6.93
C GLY A 9 13.94 -14.30 7.33
N GLY A 10 13.99 -15.22 6.36
CA GLY A 10 13.95 -16.67 6.64
C GLY A 10 12.55 -17.25 6.87
N LYS A 11 11.50 -16.43 6.74
CA LYS A 11 10.11 -16.82 6.99
C LYS A 11 9.23 -16.58 5.76
N LEU A 12 8.22 -17.43 5.60
CA LEU A 12 7.11 -17.23 4.69
C LEU A 12 5.93 -16.62 5.43
N TYR A 13 5.26 -15.66 4.79
CA TYR A 13 4.07 -14.98 5.29
C TYR A 13 2.92 -15.11 4.29
N PHE A 14 1.73 -15.47 4.76
CA PHE A 14 0.55 -15.58 3.90
C PHE A 14 -0.75 -15.36 4.65
N THR A 15 -1.76 -14.88 3.93
CA THR A 15 -3.10 -14.65 4.48
C THR A 15 -4.03 -15.81 4.17
N THR A 16 -5.17 -15.87 4.87
CA THR A 16 -6.25 -16.80 4.58
C THR A 16 -7.60 -16.09 4.46
N LYS A 17 -8.51 -16.62 3.63
CA LYS A 17 -9.91 -16.15 3.61
C LYS A 17 -10.62 -16.31 4.96
N ALA A 18 -10.15 -17.22 5.83
CA ALA A 18 -10.65 -17.37 7.19
C ALA A 18 -10.24 -16.22 8.14
N GLY A 19 -9.46 -15.24 7.63
CA GLY A 19 -9.12 -14.03 8.37
C GLY A 19 -7.90 -14.16 9.26
N TYR A 20 -6.91 -14.93 8.81
CA TYR A 20 -5.64 -15.08 9.51
C TYR A 20 -4.46 -14.62 8.64
N LEU A 21 -3.44 -14.07 9.28
CA LEU A 21 -2.07 -13.98 8.77
C LEU A 21 -1.25 -15.07 9.43
N TYR A 22 -0.50 -15.84 8.66
CA TYR A 22 0.45 -16.84 9.14
C TYR A 22 1.89 -16.41 8.87
N SER A 23 2.81 -16.85 9.72
CA SER A 23 4.26 -16.88 9.44
C SER A 23 4.84 -18.24 9.78
N VAL A 24 5.72 -18.77 8.95
CA VAL A 24 6.45 -20.04 9.20
C VAL A 24 7.89 -19.91 8.71
N SER A 25 8.87 -20.40 9.47
CA SER A 25 10.28 -20.39 9.08
C SER A 25 10.58 -21.54 8.12
N LEU A 26 11.57 -21.34 7.25
CA LEU A 26 12.10 -22.40 6.40
C LEU A 26 13.32 -23.06 7.04
N ASN A 27 13.39 -24.38 6.95
CA ASN A 27 14.61 -25.14 7.20
C ASN A 27 15.60 -24.90 6.05
N SER A 28 16.88 -25.25 6.25
CA SER A 28 17.92 -25.10 5.21
C SER A 28 17.65 -25.91 3.94
N ASN A 29 16.86 -26.99 4.04
CA ASN A 29 16.43 -27.82 2.91
C ASN A 29 15.15 -27.30 2.21
N GLY A 30 14.65 -26.12 2.59
CA GLY A 30 13.46 -25.50 1.99
C GLY A 30 12.12 -26.04 2.50
N THR A 31 12.10 -26.99 3.44
CA THR A 31 10.85 -27.44 4.07
C THR A 31 10.38 -26.48 5.16
N PHE A 32 9.11 -26.55 5.52
CA PHE A 32 8.57 -25.77 6.63
C PHE A 32 9.10 -26.28 7.97
N ASN A 33 9.49 -25.36 8.84
CA ASN A 33 9.64 -25.64 10.26
C ASN A 33 8.28 -25.42 10.93
N ASP A 34 7.45 -26.47 10.97
CA ASP A 34 6.07 -26.40 11.49
C ASP A 34 6.02 -25.91 12.95
N SER A 35 7.02 -26.23 13.76
CA SER A 35 7.12 -25.77 15.16
C SER A 35 7.26 -24.25 15.29
N SER A 36 7.67 -23.56 14.21
CA SER A 36 7.81 -22.11 14.16
C SER A 36 6.56 -21.38 13.68
N ALA A 37 5.51 -22.10 13.30
CA ALA A 37 4.29 -21.53 12.76
C ALA A 37 3.61 -20.62 13.80
N ARG A 38 3.32 -19.38 13.38
CA ARG A 38 2.55 -18.40 14.16
C ARG A 38 1.38 -17.91 13.34
N ARG A 39 0.33 -17.44 14.01
CA ARG A 39 -0.82 -16.81 13.37
C ARG A 39 -1.32 -15.60 14.13
N LEU A 40 -1.87 -14.65 13.39
CA LEU A 40 -2.61 -13.49 13.88
C LEU A 40 -4.02 -13.52 13.30
N SER A 41 -5.04 -13.35 14.14
CA SER A 41 -6.40 -13.06 13.69
C SER A 41 -6.49 -11.62 13.18
N LEU A 42 -6.98 -11.44 11.96
CA LEU A 42 -7.08 -10.14 11.30
C LEU A 42 -8.41 -9.41 11.59
N GLY A 43 -9.40 -10.13 12.12
CA GLY A 43 -10.75 -9.61 12.38
C GLY A 43 -11.67 -9.58 11.16
N GLY A 44 -11.21 -10.11 10.02
CA GLY A 44 -11.98 -10.23 8.78
C GLY A 44 -11.16 -11.00 7.73
N ALA A 45 -11.81 -11.45 6.65
CA ALA A 45 -11.13 -12.19 5.60
C ALA A 45 -9.97 -11.38 5.00
N SER A 46 -8.89 -12.04 4.61
CA SER A 46 -7.85 -11.40 3.80
C SER A 46 -7.53 -12.25 2.57
N THR A 47 -7.47 -11.58 1.43
CA THR A 47 -7.07 -12.14 0.13
C THR A 47 -5.87 -11.39 -0.46
N SER A 48 -5.39 -10.37 0.26
CA SER A 48 -4.22 -9.58 -0.11
C SER A 48 -2.94 -10.39 0.14
N THR A 49 -1.98 -10.28 -0.78
CA THR A 49 -0.64 -10.84 -0.60
C THR A 49 0.15 -9.92 0.33
N PRO A 50 0.71 -10.43 1.46
CA PRO A 50 1.52 -9.60 2.35
C PRO A 50 2.65 -8.89 1.59
N LEU A 51 2.81 -7.60 1.84
CA LEU A 51 3.95 -6.82 1.38
C LEU A 51 4.80 -6.51 2.62
N ILE A 52 6.11 -6.77 2.59
CA ILE A 52 6.97 -6.55 3.75
C ILE A 52 8.13 -5.65 3.35
N TYR A 53 8.39 -4.61 4.14
CA TYR A 53 9.52 -3.72 4.00
C TYR A 53 9.99 -3.28 5.40
N ASN A 54 11.27 -3.45 5.71
CA ASN A 54 11.88 -3.09 7.01
C ASN A 54 11.05 -3.55 8.23
N ASP A 55 10.75 -4.85 8.29
CA ASP A 55 9.96 -5.52 9.34
C ASP A 55 8.51 -5.06 9.49
N ARG A 56 8.01 -4.23 8.55
CA ARG A 56 6.63 -3.75 8.52
C ARG A 56 5.89 -4.47 7.41
N LEU A 57 4.85 -5.20 7.79
CA LEU A 57 4.01 -6.00 6.93
C LEU A 57 2.69 -5.28 6.67
N TYR A 58 2.39 -5.07 5.39
CA TYR A 58 1.19 -4.41 4.90
C TYR A 58 0.26 -5.42 4.24
N LEU A 59 -1.03 -5.35 4.59
CA LEU A 59 -2.06 -6.15 3.93
C LEU A 59 -3.44 -5.50 4.01
N GLY A 60 -4.34 -5.98 3.16
CA GLY A 60 -5.76 -5.63 3.16
C GLY A 60 -6.62 -6.65 3.90
N VAL A 61 -7.62 -6.17 4.63
CA VAL A 61 -8.60 -6.99 5.38
C VAL A 61 -10.01 -6.53 5.07
N GLN A 62 -10.93 -7.49 4.95
CA GLN A 62 -12.35 -7.22 4.80
C GLN A 62 -12.90 -6.58 6.09
N GLY A 63 -13.76 -5.58 5.95
CA GLY A 63 -14.60 -5.13 7.05
C GLY A 63 -15.89 -5.96 7.15
N ASN A 64 -17.01 -5.31 7.40
CA ASN A 64 -18.30 -5.98 7.42
C ASN A 64 -18.90 -6.05 5.99
N GLY A 65 -19.24 -7.26 5.54
CA GLY A 65 -19.84 -7.50 4.22
C GLY A 65 -19.00 -6.98 3.05
N PHE A 66 -19.65 -6.36 2.07
CA PHE A 66 -19.03 -5.75 0.88
C PHE A 66 -18.69 -4.27 1.06
N GLY A 67 -18.67 -3.77 2.30
CA GLY A 67 -18.44 -2.37 2.61
C GLY A 67 -16.95 -2.00 2.74
N PRO A 68 -16.64 -0.95 3.53
CA PRO A 68 -15.28 -0.54 3.84
C PRO A 68 -14.42 -1.71 4.34
N GLY A 69 -13.14 -1.68 3.96
CA GLY A 69 -12.14 -2.62 4.45
C GLY A 69 -11.13 -1.93 5.35
N TYR A 70 -10.02 -2.62 5.57
CA TYR A 70 -8.91 -2.10 6.34
C TYR A 70 -7.57 -2.31 5.65
N PHE A 71 -6.76 -1.27 5.66
CA PHE A 71 -5.31 -1.36 5.52
C PHE A 71 -4.71 -1.61 6.91
N LYS A 72 -3.89 -2.65 7.06
CA LYS A 72 -3.20 -2.94 8.32
C LYS A 72 -1.70 -2.93 8.15
N VAL A 73 -1.01 -2.42 9.16
CA VAL A 73 0.44 -2.52 9.33
C VAL A 73 0.71 -3.40 10.53
N ILE A 74 1.51 -4.43 10.33
CA ILE A 74 1.79 -5.49 11.30
C ILE A 74 3.31 -5.59 11.44
N ASN A 75 3.80 -5.79 12.65
CA ASN A 75 5.20 -6.08 12.88
C ASN A 75 5.49 -7.53 12.44
N ALA A 76 6.37 -7.70 11.45
CA ALA A 76 6.66 -9.00 10.86
C ALA A 76 7.39 -9.96 11.81
N ASN A 77 8.07 -9.44 12.85
CA ASN A 77 8.86 -10.24 13.78
C ASN A 77 7.97 -10.95 14.81
N ASN A 78 6.95 -10.27 15.32
CA ASN A 78 6.09 -10.78 16.40
C ASN A 78 4.60 -10.92 16.04
N LEU A 79 4.20 -10.56 14.81
CA LEU A 79 2.81 -10.55 14.32
C LEU A 79 1.86 -9.69 15.16
N SER A 80 2.32 -8.61 15.77
CA SER A 80 1.44 -7.62 16.41
C SER A 80 0.96 -6.58 15.40
N VAL A 81 -0.31 -6.19 15.49
CA VAL A 81 -0.83 -5.05 14.71
C VAL A 81 -0.20 -3.77 15.25
N ILE A 82 0.46 -3.00 14.39
CA ILE A 82 1.01 -1.69 14.73
C ILE A 82 -0.09 -0.64 14.62
N TYR A 83 -0.77 -0.58 13.47
CA TYR A 83 -1.97 0.24 13.28
C TYR A 83 -2.86 -0.29 12.16
N SER A 84 -4.07 0.25 12.09
CA SER A 84 -5.07 -0.06 11.07
C SER A 84 -5.73 1.23 10.60
N ALA A 85 -6.11 1.28 9.33
CA ALA A 85 -6.85 2.39 8.72
C ALA A 85 -8.03 1.85 7.94
N GLN A 86 -9.18 2.50 8.03
CA GLN A 86 -10.32 2.13 7.19
C GLN A 86 -10.08 2.58 5.74
N THR A 87 -10.46 1.75 4.79
CA THR A 87 -10.38 2.02 3.35
C THR A 87 -11.77 2.08 2.76
N LYS A 88 -11.97 2.80 1.65
CA LYS A 88 -13.28 2.96 1.00
C LYS A 88 -13.93 1.66 0.54
N GLY A 89 -13.14 0.61 0.35
CA GLY A 89 -13.59 -0.75 0.04
C GLY A 89 -12.61 -1.77 0.58
N TYR A 90 -12.87 -3.05 0.35
CA TYR A 90 -11.98 -4.13 0.78
C TYR A 90 -10.70 -4.19 -0.09
N PRO A 91 -9.48 -3.94 0.45
CA PRO A 91 -8.26 -4.07 -0.33
C PRO A 91 -7.89 -5.55 -0.52
N GLN A 92 -7.94 -6.02 -1.77
CA GLN A 92 -7.77 -7.45 -2.09
C GLN A 92 -6.52 -7.76 -2.92
N GLY A 93 -5.98 -6.77 -3.64
CA GLY A 93 -4.77 -6.93 -4.44
C GLY A 93 -3.49 -7.01 -3.59
N ARG A 94 -2.37 -7.28 -4.26
CA ARG A 94 -1.05 -6.98 -3.71
C ARG A 94 -0.83 -5.47 -3.77
N PHE A 95 -0.26 -4.92 -2.70
CA PHE A 95 0.09 -3.50 -2.64
C PHE A 95 1.40 -3.23 -3.37
N LEU A 96 1.51 -2.03 -3.94
CA LEU A 96 2.75 -1.53 -4.52
C LEU A 96 3.42 -0.60 -3.51
N LEU A 97 4.74 -0.72 -3.31
CA LEU A 97 5.52 0.16 -2.46
C LEU A 97 6.59 0.87 -3.26
N SER A 98 6.77 2.16 -2.97
CA SER A 98 7.86 2.98 -3.47
C SER A 98 8.67 3.52 -2.30
N ASP A 99 9.98 3.32 -2.36
CA ASP A 99 10.98 3.88 -1.45
C ASP A 99 11.69 5.11 -2.04
N ALA A 100 11.28 5.55 -3.24
CA ALA A 100 11.93 6.62 -3.99
C ALA A 100 12.01 7.96 -3.24
N TYR A 101 11.10 8.18 -2.28
CA TYR A 101 10.98 9.43 -1.53
C TYR A 101 11.54 9.35 -0.10
N ILE A 102 12.13 8.22 0.31
CA ILE A 102 12.64 8.06 1.69
C ILE A 102 13.68 9.12 2.03
N LYS A 103 14.59 9.48 1.11
CA LYS A 103 15.64 10.48 1.37
C LYS A 103 15.07 11.86 1.71
N ASP A 104 13.95 12.23 1.09
CA ASP A 104 13.35 13.56 1.23
C ASP A 104 12.29 13.59 2.35
N THR A 105 11.58 12.49 2.57
CA THR A 105 10.40 12.45 3.46
C THR A 105 10.57 11.56 4.69
N GLY A 106 11.56 10.68 4.70
CA GLY A 106 11.71 9.61 5.69
C GLY A 106 10.65 8.51 5.59
N LYS A 107 9.83 8.49 4.54
CA LYS A 107 8.65 7.62 4.41
C LYS A 107 8.65 6.84 3.09
N VAL A 108 8.07 5.65 3.13
CA VAL A 108 7.66 4.91 1.93
C VAL A 108 6.25 5.33 1.51
N ASN A 109 5.94 5.20 0.22
CA ASN A 109 4.59 5.32 -0.30
C ASN A 109 4.04 3.92 -0.63
N ILE A 110 2.83 3.61 -0.17
CA ILE A 110 2.15 2.35 -0.43
C ILE A 110 0.84 2.62 -1.17
N TYR A 111 0.73 2.09 -2.38
CA TYR A 111 -0.42 2.28 -3.25
C TYR A 111 -1.31 1.05 -3.21
N ILE A 112 -2.60 1.28 -3.00
CA ILE A 112 -3.60 0.23 -2.92
C ILE A 112 -4.77 0.52 -3.84
N THR A 113 -5.36 -0.54 -4.39
CA THR A 113 -6.74 -0.53 -4.89
C THR A 113 -7.66 -1.15 -3.85
N TYR A 114 -8.96 -0.94 -4.00
CA TYR A 114 -9.96 -1.51 -3.13
C TYR A 114 -11.21 -1.95 -3.90
N ASN A 115 -11.82 -3.02 -3.40
CA ASN A 115 -13.00 -3.61 -3.98
C ASN A 115 -14.25 -2.86 -3.48
N ASN A 116 -14.60 -1.79 -4.18
CA ASN A 116 -15.84 -1.04 -4.04
C ASN A 116 -16.11 -0.30 -5.36
N ASN A 117 -17.34 0.15 -5.62
CA ASN A 117 -17.67 1.12 -6.66
C ASN A 117 -17.65 2.53 -6.03
N PRO A 118 -16.80 3.49 -6.46
CA PRO A 118 -16.18 3.66 -7.79
C PRO A 118 -14.85 2.95 -8.07
N GLY A 119 -14.27 2.29 -7.08
CA GLY A 119 -12.88 1.82 -7.11
C GLY A 119 -11.94 3.01 -6.94
N GLY A 120 -10.66 2.83 -7.27
CA GLY A 120 -9.67 3.91 -7.20
C GLY A 120 -8.31 3.47 -6.67
N ILE A 121 -7.48 4.47 -6.39
CA ILE A 121 -6.16 4.30 -5.78
C ILE A 121 -6.09 5.19 -4.53
N THR A 122 -5.95 4.56 -3.37
CA THR A 122 -5.52 5.24 -2.14
C THR A 122 -4.02 5.03 -1.96
N MET A 123 -3.31 6.08 -1.59
CA MET A 123 -1.90 6.02 -1.19
C MET A 123 -1.79 6.21 0.32
N PHE A 124 -1.03 5.36 0.97
CA PHE A 124 -0.59 5.51 2.35
C PHE A 124 0.88 5.90 2.39
N THR A 125 1.27 6.64 3.42
CA THR A 125 2.69 6.80 3.77
C THR A 125 2.98 6.06 5.08
N ASP A 126 4.21 5.56 5.22
CA ASP A 126 4.62 4.86 6.44
C ASP A 126 6.13 5.03 6.69
N SER A 127 6.53 4.92 7.96
CA SER A 127 7.93 4.93 8.40
C SER A 127 8.14 3.99 9.58
N ALA A 128 9.40 3.70 9.92
CA ALA A 128 9.77 2.70 10.93
C ALA A 128 9.03 2.84 12.27
N ASN A 129 8.79 4.07 12.73
CA ASN A 129 8.19 4.37 14.04
C ASN A 129 6.74 4.88 13.95
N GLN A 130 6.12 4.84 12.77
CA GLN A 130 4.78 5.37 12.58
C GLN A 130 3.72 4.45 13.21
N THR A 131 2.80 5.03 13.98
CA THR A 131 1.74 4.31 14.72
C THR A 131 0.34 4.72 14.33
N LYS A 132 0.21 5.61 13.33
CA LYS A 132 -1.06 6.09 12.79
C LYS A 132 -0.99 6.16 11.28
N ALA A 133 -2.13 5.97 10.63
CA ALA A 133 -2.19 6.05 9.18
C ALA A 133 -2.19 7.49 8.70
N GLU A 134 -1.43 7.74 7.63
CA GLU A 134 -1.52 8.91 6.79
C GLU A 134 -1.87 8.42 5.39
N SER A 135 -2.90 9.01 4.78
CA SER A 135 -3.38 8.55 3.48
C SER A 135 -4.01 9.66 2.66
N GLN A 136 -4.02 9.48 1.34
CA GLN A 136 -4.71 10.33 0.38
C GLN A 136 -5.32 9.49 -0.74
N GLU A 137 -6.51 9.87 -1.21
CA GLU A 137 -7.06 9.33 -2.44
C GLU A 137 -6.34 9.99 -3.63
N LEU A 138 -5.63 9.20 -4.43
CA LEU A 138 -4.91 9.71 -5.60
C LEU A 138 -5.77 9.74 -6.85
N PHE A 139 -6.67 8.77 -6.99
CA PHE A 139 -7.43 8.63 -8.21
C PHE A 139 -8.77 7.94 -7.96
N THR A 140 -9.83 8.50 -8.54
CA THR A 140 -11.14 7.89 -8.61
C THR A 140 -11.61 7.92 -10.07
N PRO A 141 -12.00 6.79 -10.68
CA PRO A 141 -12.46 6.77 -12.05
C PRO A 141 -13.65 7.70 -12.32
N ALA A 142 -13.69 8.28 -13.53
CA ALA A 142 -14.80 9.08 -14.00
C ALA A 142 -16.04 8.21 -14.31
N ASP A 143 -17.20 8.85 -14.48
CA ASP A 143 -18.44 8.16 -14.86
C ASP A 143 -18.24 7.28 -16.12
N GLY A 144 -18.87 6.10 -16.13
CA GLY A 144 -18.67 5.08 -17.16
C GLY A 144 -17.41 4.22 -17.01
N GLN A 145 -16.43 4.65 -16.20
CA GLN A 145 -15.19 3.91 -15.90
C GLN A 145 -15.15 3.38 -14.44
N ARG A 146 -16.13 3.77 -13.63
CA ARG A 146 -16.28 3.34 -12.23
C ARG A 146 -16.70 1.90 -12.15
N ASN A 147 -15.98 1.11 -11.36
CA ASN A 147 -16.39 -0.23 -10.98
C ASN A 147 -15.52 -0.76 -9.83
N TYR A 148 -15.93 -1.89 -9.26
CA TYR A 148 -15.18 -2.71 -8.32
C TYR A 148 -13.76 -3.02 -8.81
N CYS A 149 -12.80 -3.10 -7.89
CA CYS A 149 -11.40 -3.35 -8.24
C CYS A 149 -10.74 -4.31 -7.26
N ILE A 150 -10.20 -5.40 -7.80
CA ILE A 150 -9.37 -6.36 -7.06
C ILE A 150 -7.95 -6.48 -7.65
N SER A 151 -7.63 -5.67 -8.66
CA SER A 151 -6.35 -5.73 -9.37
C SER A 151 -5.23 -5.14 -8.52
N SER A 152 -4.05 -5.75 -8.61
CA SER A 152 -2.82 -5.10 -8.10
C SER A 152 -2.43 -3.93 -9.00
N ILE A 153 -1.61 -3.04 -8.48
CA ILE A 153 -1.02 -1.90 -9.19
C ILE A 153 0.40 -2.28 -9.62
N VAL A 154 0.80 -1.88 -10.82
CA VAL A 154 2.19 -1.91 -11.29
C VAL A 154 2.63 -0.50 -11.66
N CYS A 155 3.94 -0.24 -11.73
CA CYS A 155 4.45 1.06 -12.17
C CYS A 155 5.55 0.91 -13.22
N ASP A 156 5.69 1.93 -14.07
CA ASP A 156 6.85 2.10 -14.96
C ASP A 156 8.01 2.83 -14.26
N GLU A 157 9.13 3.03 -14.96
CA GLU A 157 10.29 3.76 -14.43
C GLU A 157 10.02 5.26 -14.14
N ASN A 158 8.95 5.82 -14.69
CA ASN A 158 8.57 7.22 -14.50
C ASN A 158 7.61 7.41 -13.31
N GLY A 159 7.22 6.32 -12.65
CA GLY A 159 6.24 6.33 -11.57
C GLY A 159 4.79 6.44 -12.03
N THR A 160 4.50 6.18 -13.31
CA THR A 160 3.12 6.02 -13.80
C THR A 160 2.55 4.73 -13.22
N LEU A 161 1.41 4.82 -12.56
CA LEU A 161 0.70 3.67 -11.98
C LEU A 161 -0.28 3.09 -12.99
N PHE A 162 -0.26 1.77 -13.16
CA PHE A 162 -1.19 1.05 -14.01
C PHE A 162 -2.01 0.04 -13.22
N TYR A 163 -3.32 0.03 -13.47
CA TYR A 163 -4.23 -0.96 -12.89
C TYR A 163 -5.48 -1.12 -13.76
N LYS A 164 -6.25 -2.19 -13.54
CA LYS A 164 -7.58 -2.37 -14.14
C LYS A 164 -8.65 -2.46 -13.06
N ASN A 165 -9.89 -2.16 -13.42
CA ASN A 165 -11.06 -2.49 -12.59
C ASN A 165 -12.07 -3.30 -13.40
N ASP A 166 -13.23 -3.58 -12.81
CA ASP A 166 -14.27 -4.43 -13.42
C ASP A 166 -15.08 -3.70 -14.51
N SER A 167 -14.79 -2.43 -14.82
CA SER A 167 -15.38 -1.74 -15.98
C SER A 167 -14.77 -2.20 -17.31
N GLY A 168 -13.68 -2.95 -17.27
CA GLY A 168 -12.94 -3.40 -18.45
C GLY A 168 -11.83 -2.44 -18.90
N TYR A 169 -11.70 -1.26 -18.29
CA TYR A 169 -10.64 -0.31 -18.59
C TYR A 169 -9.33 -0.66 -17.88
N ILE A 170 -8.21 -0.32 -18.53
CA ILE A 170 -6.88 -0.22 -17.93
C ILE A 170 -6.57 1.28 -17.78
N PHE A 171 -6.19 1.69 -16.57
CA PHE A 171 -5.87 3.07 -16.24
C PHE A 171 -4.36 3.26 -16.21
N ALA A 172 -3.90 4.40 -16.71
CA ALA A 172 -2.57 4.94 -16.48
C ALA A 172 -2.72 6.21 -15.65
N VAL A 173 -2.27 6.18 -14.41
CA VAL A 173 -2.39 7.27 -13.44
C VAL A 173 -1.01 7.83 -13.18
N HIS A 174 -0.79 9.07 -13.61
CA HIS A 174 0.44 9.80 -13.36
C HIS A 174 0.09 11.20 -12.85
N THR A 175 0.97 11.78 -12.06
CA THR A 175 0.83 13.18 -11.70
C THR A 175 1.05 14.01 -12.97
N LYS A 176 0.08 14.86 -13.32
CA LYS A 176 0.37 15.98 -14.22
C LYS A 176 1.36 16.87 -13.48
N THR A 177 2.65 16.76 -13.80
CA THR A 177 3.61 17.79 -13.43
C THR A 177 3.07 19.09 -14.03
N LYS A 178 2.50 19.98 -13.22
CA LYS A 178 2.43 21.38 -13.63
C LYS A 178 3.89 21.72 -13.93
N LYS A 179 4.22 21.99 -15.20
CA LYS A 179 5.48 22.65 -15.54
C LYS A 179 5.49 23.96 -14.76
N VAL A 180 6.03 23.95 -13.55
CA VAL A 180 6.46 25.19 -12.91
C VAL A 180 7.67 25.58 -13.73
N SER A 181 7.53 26.63 -14.55
CA SER A 181 8.62 27.04 -15.42
C SER A 181 9.87 27.24 -14.56
N PHE A 182 11.03 26.86 -15.11
CA PHE A 182 12.33 27.05 -14.44
C PHE A 182 12.48 28.48 -13.88
N PHE A 183 12.00 29.46 -14.65
CA PHE A 183 11.92 30.86 -14.24
C PHE A 183 11.08 31.08 -12.99
N LYS A 184 9.91 30.43 -12.84
CA LYS A 184 9.07 30.57 -11.65
C LYS A 184 9.73 30.00 -10.39
N ARG A 185 10.54 28.95 -10.51
CA ARG A 185 11.37 28.44 -9.39
C ARG A 185 12.47 29.45 -9.02
N ILE A 186 13.13 30.04 -10.01
CA ILE A 186 14.15 31.09 -9.78
C ILE A 186 13.53 32.32 -9.11
N PHE A 187 12.40 32.82 -9.62
CA PHE A 187 11.74 33.99 -9.02
C PHE A 187 11.33 33.76 -7.58
N ASN A 188 10.79 32.59 -7.26
CA ASN A 188 10.43 32.25 -5.88
C ASN A 188 11.65 32.17 -4.97
N ALA A 189 12.75 31.55 -5.44
CA ALA A 189 14.00 31.46 -4.66
C ALA A 189 14.63 32.84 -4.43
N ILE A 190 14.62 33.70 -5.44
CA ILE A 190 15.09 35.09 -5.33
C ILE A 190 14.22 35.86 -4.32
N ALA A 191 12.89 35.76 -4.44
CA ALA A 191 11.97 36.44 -3.53
C ALA A 191 12.17 36.00 -2.07
N GLU A 192 12.37 34.70 -1.81
CA GLU A 192 12.69 34.19 -0.48
C GLU A 192 14.04 34.68 0.05
N PHE A 193 15.07 34.77 -0.81
CA PHE A 193 16.37 35.32 -0.45
C PHE A 193 16.27 36.78 0.00
N PHE A 194 15.59 37.63 -0.77
CA PHE A 194 15.38 39.03 -0.41
C PHE A 194 14.55 39.17 0.87
N ARG A 195 13.51 38.34 1.04
CA ARG A 195 12.69 38.38 2.26
C ARG A 195 13.49 38.00 3.52
N LYS A 196 14.55 37.19 3.40
CA LYS A 196 15.47 36.86 4.50
C LYS A 196 16.54 37.92 4.75
N LEU A 197 16.91 38.70 3.74
CA LEU A 197 17.91 39.77 3.90
C LEU A 197 17.30 41.07 4.46
N PHE A 198 16.04 41.34 4.15
CA PHE A 198 15.43 42.65 4.35
C PHE A 198 14.14 42.63 5.18
N GLY A 199 13.78 41.47 5.75
CA GLY A 199 12.67 41.31 6.71
C GLY A 199 13.15 40.58 7.94
#